data_AF-A0A924JL81-F1
#
_entry.id   AF-A0A924JL81-F1
#
_cell.length_a   1.000
_cell.length_b   1.000
_cell.length_c   1.000
_cell.angle_alpha   90.00
_cell.angle_beta   90.00
_cell.angle_gamma   90.00
#
_symmetry.space_group_name_H-M   'P 1'
#
loop_
_entity.id
_entity.type
_entity.pdbx_description
1 polymer ?
#
loop_
_entity_poly.entity_id
_entity_poly.type
_entity_poly.pdbx_seq_one_letter_code
_entity_poly.pdbx_strand_id
1 'polypeptide(L)'
;MALAARIEHWPIAGAFTISRGAKTEAVVVVVELSRNGFTGRGECTPYARYGETPEATLATILDMRPRFADGLDAVALQGLMPAGAARNALDCALLDLAAKSRGQRVWDLLKRPAPRACTTAYTISLGTPDSMAAATAKAAYRPLLKIKLGSDDDAARIAAVRRMAPESELVVDANEAWTPDNLERNLAACEAAGVTLVEQPLPAGNDSALSEVRRPIAVCADESVHGLDSLPALRGRYDAINIKLDKAGGLTEALAMADAAQAMGLEIMVGCMVATSLSMAPAMLLAQQARFVDLDGPLLLAKDRDGGLRYDDSTVYPPDAELWG
;
A
#
# COMPACT_ATOMS: atom_id res chain seq x y z
N MET A 1 -17.20 -2.76 24.68
CA MET A 1 -15.83 -2.48 24.21
C MET A 1 -15.68 -0.97 24.08
N ALA A 2 -14.55 -0.38 24.46
CA ALA A 2 -14.31 1.06 24.34
C ALA A 2 -13.60 1.35 23.02
N LEU A 3 -14.02 2.42 22.32
CA LEU A 3 -13.40 2.92 21.10
C LEU A 3 -12.79 4.30 21.36
N ALA A 4 -11.50 4.43 21.09
CA ALA A 4 -10.79 5.70 20.96
C ALA A 4 -10.21 5.82 19.54
N ALA A 5 -10.22 7.03 18.99
CA ALA A 5 -9.61 7.31 17.70
C ALA A 5 -9.07 8.74 17.68
N ARG A 6 -7.99 8.96 16.93
CA ARG A 6 -7.32 10.27 16.82
C ARG A 6 -6.58 10.41 15.51
N ILE A 7 -6.38 11.65 15.08
CA ILE A 7 -5.50 12.01 13.96
C ILE A 7 -4.08 12.20 14.49
N GLU A 8 -3.09 11.68 13.78
CA GLU A 8 -1.66 11.88 14.05
C GLU A 8 -0.95 12.40 12.80
N HIS A 9 0.05 13.25 13.01
CA HIS A 9 0.87 13.85 11.95
C HIS A 9 2.31 13.37 12.07
N TRP A 10 2.85 12.82 10.98
CA TRP A 10 4.19 12.24 10.92
C TRP A 10 5.02 12.97 9.87
N PRO A 11 6.14 13.61 10.24
CA PRO A 11 6.98 14.32 9.28
C PRO A 11 7.64 13.33 8.31
N ILE A 12 7.63 13.67 7.01
CA ILE A 12 8.34 12.92 5.96
C ILE A 12 9.81 13.37 5.95
N ALA A 13 10.73 12.44 5.67
CA ALA A 13 12.15 12.73 5.51
C ALA A 13 12.37 13.52 4.20
N GLY A 14 12.23 14.84 4.26
CA GLY A 14 12.25 15.70 3.08
C GLY A 14 10.84 15.87 2.51
N ALA A 15 10.63 15.40 1.28
CA ALA A 15 9.34 15.44 0.61
C ALA A 15 9.09 14.16 -0.17
N PHE A 16 7.83 13.73 -0.23
CA PHE A 16 7.37 12.64 -1.06
C PHE A 16 6.53 13.19 -2.21
N THR A 17 6.96 12.95 -3.45
CA THR A 17 6.33 13.52 -4.64
C THR A 17 5.87 12.44 -5.61
N ILE A 18 4.60 12.56 -6.01
CA ILE A 18 3.97 11.79 -7.08
C ILE A 18 3.46 12.74 -8.17
N SER A 19 2.94 12.19 -9.28
CA SER A 19 2.37 12.97 -10.39
C SER A 19 1.33 14.02 -9.97
N ARG A 20 0.54 13.72 -8.93
CA ARG A 20 -0.54 14.58 -8.42
C ARG A 20 -0.10 15.64 -7.40
N GLY A 21 1.14 15.60 -6.91
CA GLY A 21 1.66 16.58 -5.95
C GLY A 21 2.69 16.04 -4.97
N ALA A 22 3.16 16.93 -4.10
CA ALA A 22 4.15 16.65 -3.07
C ALA A 22 3.55 16.73 -1.67
N LYS A 23 4.07 15.92 -0.74
CA LYS A 23 3.74 15.93 0.69
C LYS A 23 5.00 16.02 1.54
N THR A 24 4.92 16.76 2.63
CA THR A 24 5.97 16.85 3.66
C THR A 24 5.55 16.20 4.98
N GLU A 25 4.31 15.74 5.07
CA GLU A 25 3.76 15.01 6.21
C GLU A 25 2.84 13.87 5.76
N ALA A 26 2.81 12.82 6.57
CA ALA A 26 1.81 11.77 6.53
C ALA A 26 0.79 12.02 7.64
N VAL A 27 -0.49 12.11 7.28
CA VAL A 27 -1.59 12.30 8.22
C VAL A 27 -2.38 11.00 8.30
N VAL A 28 -2.37 10.39 9.48
CA VAL A 28 -2.98 9.07 9.71
C VAL A 28 -4.09 9.17 10.75
N VAL A 29 -5.04 8.24 10.72
CA VAL A 29 -6.04 8.06 11.78
C VAL A 29 -5.75 6.74 12.50
N VAL A 30 -5.57 6.82 13.81
CA VAL A 30 -5.30 5.67 14.67
C VAL A 30 -6.55 5.30 15.45
N VAL A 31 -6.84 4.01 15.51
CA VAL A 31 -7.93 3.40 16.28
C VAL A 31 -7.35 2.56 17.40
N GLU A 32 -7.94 2.70 18.59
CA GLU A 32 -7.72 1.81 19.72
C GLU A 32 -9.06 1.25 20.20
N LEU A 33 -9.15 -0.09 20.27
CA LEU A 33 -10.29 -0.81 20.80
C LEU A 33 -9.87 -1.54 22.08
N SER A 34 -10.54 -1.26 23.19
CA SER A 34 -10.20 -1.86 24.49
C SER A 34 -11.34 -2.69 25.08
N ARG A 35 -11.01 -3.88 25.58
CA ARG A 35 -11.94 -4.78 26.28
C ARG A 35 -11.18 -5.64 27.29
N ASN A 36 -11.68 -5.71 28.53
CA ASN A 36 -11.15 -6.59 29.58
C ASN A 36 -9.63 -6.48 29.80
N GLY A 37 -9.08 -5.26 29.73
CA GLY A 37 -7.65 -5.00 29.91
C GLY A 37 -6.77 -5.22 28.67
N PHE A 38 -7.33 -5.71 27.56
CA PHE A 38 -6.63 -5.81 26.27
C PHE A 38 -6.97 -4.62 25.38
N THR A 39 -6.00 -4.22 24.54
CA THR A 39 -6.16 -3.15 23.55
C THR A 39 -5.65 -3.62 22.19
N GLY A 40 -6.52 -3.56 21.19
CA GLY A 40 -6.17 -3.72 19.78
C GLY A 40 -6.02 -2.37 19.10
N ARG A 41 -5.11 -2.30 18.12
CA ARG A 41 -4.77 -1.07 17.39
C ARG A 41 -4.87 -1.26 15.89
N GLY A 42 -5.25 -0.20 15.21
CA GLY A 42 -5.23 -0.11 13.75
C GLY A 42 -4.92 1.30 13.32
N GLU A 43 -4.35 1.44 12.13
CA GLU A 43 -4.01 2.72 11.52
C GLU A 43 -4.49 2.73 10.07
N CYS A 44 -4.94 3.88 9.60
CA CYS A 44 -5.27 4.11 8.21
C CYS A 44 -4.79 5.47 7.74
N THR A 45 -4.67 5.63 6.43
CA THR A 45 -4.26 6.88 5.77
C THR A 45 -5.35 7.34 4.80
N PRO A 46 -6.23 8.28 5.23
CA PRO A 46 -7.25 8.86 4.38
C PRO A 46 -6.65 9.49 3.13
N TYR A 47 -7.21 9.17 1.96
CA TYR A 47 -6.64 9.57 0.69
C TYR A 47 -7.59 10.45 -0.14
N ALA A 48 -7.22 11.71 -0.34
CA ALA A 48 -8.06 12.71 -1.02
C ALA A 48 -8.45 12.32 -2.45
N ARG A 49 -7.60 11.57 -3.17
CA ARG A 49 -7.91 11.01 -4.50
C ARG A 49 -9.13 10.08 -4.48
N TYR A 50 -9.47 9.52 -3.32
CA TYR A 50 -10.63 8.67 -3.09
C TYR A 50 -11.76 9.38 -2.34
N GLY A 51 -11.68 10.71 -2.21
CA GLY A 51 -12.71 11.52 -1.54
C GLY A 51 -12.66 11.47 -0.02
N GLU A 52 -11.56 10.98 0.58
CA GLU A 52 -11.42 10.86 2.03
C GLU A 52 -10.61 12.02 2.62
N THR A 53 -10.97 12.44 3.85
CA THR A 53 -10.19 13.39 4.66
C THR A 53 -9.98 12.84 6.07
N PRO A 54 -8.90 13.22 6.77
CA PRO A 54 -8.65 12.80 8.16
C PRO A 54 -9.84 13.02 9.10
N GLU A 55 -10.49 14.18 9.01
CA GLU A 55 -11.60 14.56 9.88
C GLU A 55 -12.86 13.73 9.58
N ALA A 56 -13.19 13.51 8.30
CA ALA A 56 -14.35 12.71 7.90
C ALA A 56 -14.15 11.23 8.24
N THR A 57 -12.92 10.71 8.05
CA THR A 57 -12.57 9.35 8.45
C THR A 57 -12.67 9.18 9.96
N LEU A 58 -12.12 10.12 10.75
CA LEU A 58 -12.23 10.09 12.21
C LEU A 58 -13.70 10.11 12.67
N ALA A 59 -14.53 10.99 12.09
CA ALA A 59 -15.95 11.05 12.41
C ALA A 59 -16.66 9.72 12.10
N THR A 60 -16.42 9.16 10.91
CA THR A 60 -16.98 7.85 10.50
C THR A 60 -16.60 6.73 11.46
N ILE A 61 -15.34 6.71 11.93
CA ILE A 61 -14.88 5.74 12.92
C ILE A 61 -15.63 5.94 14.25
N LEU A 62 -15.74 7.17 14.74
CA LEU A 62 -16.38 7.48 16.02
C LEU A 62 -17.88 7.18 16.01
N ASP A 63 -18.55 7.31 14.86
CA ASP A 63 -19.97 6.97 14.67
C ASP A 63 -20.24 5.47 14.84
N MET A 64 -19.22 4.61 14.73
CA MET A 64 -19.33 3.18 15.00
C MET A 64 -19.35 2.84 16.50
N ARG A 65 -19.10 3.81 17.39
CA ARG A 65 -19.05 3.60 18.85
C ARG A 65 -20.26 2.82 19.41
N PRO A 66 -21.52 3.12 19.04
CA PRO A 66 -22.68 2.37 19.55
C PRO A 66 -22.67 0.88 19.14
N ARG A 67 -22.09 0.54 17.98
CA ARG A 67 -22.05 -0.83 17.45
C ARG A 67 -21.11 -1.76 18.21
N PHE A 68 -20.14 -1.19 18.95
CA PHE A 68 -19.16 -1.96 19.72
C PHE A 68 -19.66 -2.39 21.11
N ALA A 69 -20.88 -2.00 21.49
CA ALA A 69 -21.53 -2.50 22.69
C ALA A 69 -21.83 -4.02 22.60
N ASP A 70 -22.16 -4.50 21.39
CA ASP A 70 -22.72 -5.84 21.16
C ASP A 70 -21.69 -6.90 20.75
N GLY A 71 -20.39 -6.56 20.74
CA GLY A 71 -19.32 -7.52 20.42
C GLY A 71 -19.07 -7.72 18.93
N LEU A 72 -19.21 -6.66 18.12
CA LEU A 72 -18.84 -6.62 16.71
C LEU A 72 -17.42 -7.19 16.47
N ASP A 73 -17.29 -8.07 15.48
CA ASP A 73 -16.01 -8.63 15.02
C ASP A 73 -15.64 -8.14 13.61
N ALA A 74 -14.43 -8.48 13.15
CA ALA A 74 -13.89 -8.06 11.87
C ALA A 74 -14.71 -8.57 10.66
N VAL A 75 -15.38 -9.72 10.79
CA VAL A 75 -16.20 -10.31 9.72
C VAL A 75 -17.52 -9.54 9.59
N ALA A 76 -18.21 -9.31 10.71
CA ALA A 76 -19.45 -8.56 10.74
C ALA A 76 -19.24 -7.09 10.32
N LEU A 77 -18.06 -6.51 10.57
CA LEU A 77 -17.70 -5.16 10.13
C LEU A 77 -17.82 -5.00 8.59
N GLN A 78 -17.50 -6.03 7.81
CA GLN A 78 -17.50 -5.97 6.35
C GLN A 78 -18.88 -5.63 5.77
N GLY A 79 -19.96 -6.07 6.43
CA GLY A 79 -21.34 -5.78 6.03
C GLY A 79 -21.90 -4.47 6.59
N LEU A 80 -21.18 -3.79 7.47
CA LEU A 80 -21.61 -2.54 8.13
C LEU A 80 -20.94 -1.29 7.58
N MET A 81 -19.78 -1.45 6.94
CA MET A 81 -19.00 -0.33 6.41
C MET A 81 -18.50 -0.65 4.99
N PRO A 82 -18.52 0.34 4.08
CA PRO A 82 -17.86 0.20 2.79
C PRO A 82 -16.34 0.06 2.98
N ALA A 83 -15.67 -0.46 1.95
CA ALA A 83 -14.21 -0.45 1.88
C ALA A 83 -13.68 1.01 1.90
N GLY A 84 -12.51 1.21 2.50
CA GLY A 84 -11.90 2.52 2.70
C GLY A 84 -11.12 2.63 4.01
N ALA A 85 -10.45 3.77 4.21
CA ALA A 85 -9.52 3.98 5.31
C ALA A 85 -10.19 3.77 6.69
N ALA A 86 -11.43 4.22 6.87
CA ALA A 86 -12.16 4.06 8.13
C ALA A 86 -12.36 2.59 8.52
N ARG A 87 -12.76 1.76 7.55
CA ARG A 87 -12.94 0.31 7.78
C ARG A 87 -11.61 -0.38 8.01
N ASN A 88 -10.54 0.04 7.33
CA ASN A 88 -9.19 -0.49 7.53
C ASN A 88 -8.74 -0.40 9.00
N ALA A 89 -8.78 0.81 9.58
CA ALA A 89 -8.31 0.99 10.95
C ALA A 89 -9.13 0.18 11.97
N LEU A 90 -10.46 0.10 11.77
CA LEU A 90 -11.34 -0.68 12.65
C LEU A 90 -11.13 -2.20 12.48
N ASP A 91 -11.00 -2.70 11.25
CA ASP A 91 -10.75 -4.11 10.95
C ASP A 91 -9.44 -4.58 11.59
N CYS A 92 -8.35 -3.83 11.36
CA CYS A 92 -7.04 -4.14 11.92
C CYS A 92 -7.04 -4.07 13.46
N ALA A 93 -7.75 -3.11 14.07
CA ALA A 93 -7.89 -3.01 15.51
C ALA A 93 -8.70 -4.16 16.13
N LEU A 94 -9.75 -4.63 15.44
CA LEU A 94 -10.55 -5.77 15.87
C LEU A 94 -9.75 -7.06 15.84
N LEU A 95 -8.96 -7.27 14.79
CA LEU A 95 -8.07 -8.44 14.67
C LEU A 95 -6.98 -8.43 15.76
N ASP A 96 -6.33 -7.29 15.99
CA ASP A 96 -5.31 -7.14 17.04
C ASP A 96 -5.90 -7.38 18.44
N LEU A 97 -7.08 -6.82 18.73
CA LEU A 97 -7.76 -7.03 20.01
C LEU A 97 -8.12 -8.51 20.21
N ALA A 98 -8.61 -9.18 19.16
CA ALA A 98 -8.98 -10.59 19.23
C ALA A 98 -7.76 -11.48 19.50
N ALA A 99 -6.63 -11.20 18.85
CA ALA A 99 -5.36 -11.89 19.04
C ALA A 99 -4.87 -11.76 20.49
N LYS A 100 -4.75 -10.52 20.98
CA LYS A 100 -4.29 -10.20 22.34
C LYS A 100 -5.21 -10.79 23.40
N SER A 101 -6.53 -10.69 23.23
CA SER A 101 -7.50 -11.24 24.19
C SER A 101 -7.46 -12.77 24.29
N ARG A 102 -6.97 -13.45 23.24
CA ARG A 102 -6.86 -14.92 23.19
C ARG A 102 -5.45 -15.43 23.49
N GLY A 103 -4.46 -14.54 23.61
CA GLY A 103 -3.06 -14.91 23.71
C GLY A 103 -2.56 -15.68 22.49
N GLN A 104 -3.07 -15.35 21.30
CA GLN A 104 -2.74 -15.99 20.02
C GLN A 104 -2.29 -14.93 19.01
N ARG A 105 -1.50 -15.32 18.00
CA ARG A 105 -1.12 -14.40 16.92
C ARG A 105 -2.25 -14.28 15.90
N VAL A 106 -2.34 -13.15 15.20
CA VAL A 106 -3.43 -12.94 14.20
C VAL A 106 -3.41 -13.98 13.09
N TRP A 107 -2.22 -14.42 12.63
CA TRP A 107 -2.14 -15.46 11.60
C TRP A 107 -2.70 -16.81 12.07
N ASP A 108 -2.60 -17.13 13.36
CA ASP A 108 -3.22 -18.34 13.93
C ASP A 108 -4.74 -18.22 13.92
N LEU A 109 -5.28 -17.05 14.28
CA LEU A 109 -6.72 -16.77 14.24
C LEU A 109 -7.30 -16.89 12.83
N LEU A 110 -6.56 -16.37 11.86
CA LEU A 110 -6.94 -16.37 10.45
C LEU A 110 -6.58 -17.67 9.73
N LYS A 111 -5.96 -18.63 10.43
CA LYS A 111 -5.47 -19.90 9.87
C LYS A 111 -4.56 -19.69 8.65
N ARG A 112 -3.72 -18.66 8.72
CA ARG A 112 -2.68 -18.34 7.71
C ARG A 112 -1.30 -18.72 8.25
N PRO A 113 -0.31 -19.00 7.37
CA PRO A 113 1.06 -19.22 7.80
C PRO A 113 1.62 -18.01 8.55
N ALA A 114 2.53 -18.26 9.50
CA ALA A 114 3.28 -17.19 10.13
C ALA A 114 4.07 -16.40 9.07
N PRO A 115 4.02 -15.05 9.09
CA PRO A 115 4.76 -14.24 8.15
C PRO A 115 6.27 -14.37 8.37
N ARG A 116 7.03 -14.25 7.30
CA ARG A 116 8.50 -14.17 7.33
C ARG A 116 8.95 -12.81 6.85
N ALA A 117 10.22 -12.51 7.11
CA ALA A 117 10.85 -11.32 6.53
C ALA A 117 10.79 -11.35 5.00
N CYS A 118 10.61 -10.19 4.39
CA CYS A 118 10.57 -10.04 2.94
C CYS A 118 11.26 -8.76 2.50
N THR A 119 11.57 -8.66 1.22
CA THR A 119 12.15 -7.48 0.61
C THR A 119 11.04 -6.50 0.25
N THR A 120 11.05 -5.31 0.86
CA THR A 120 10.25 -4.17 0.43
C THR A 120 11.01 -3.33 -0.60
N ALA A 121 10.27 -2.78 -1.55
CA ALA A 121 10.73 -1.71 -2.43
C ALA A 121 11.16 -0.50 -1.59
N TYR A 122 11.91 0.39 -2.23
CA TYR A 122 12.14 1.74 -1.73
C TYR A 122 11.80 2.76 -2.81
N THR A 123 10.96 3.73 -2.47
CA THR A 123 10.41 4.66 -3.44
C THR A 123 11.33 5.85 -3.70
N ILE A 124 11.67 6.05 -4.96
CA ILE A 124 12.30 7.27 -5.48
C ILE A 124 11.19 8.23 -5.93
N SER A 125 11.08 9.36 -5.24
CA SER A 125 10.09 10.40 -5.55
C SER A 125 10.31 11.01 -6.93
N LEU A 126 9.22 11.48 -7.53
CA LEU A 126 9.24 12.14 -8.84
C LEU A 126 10.03 13.45 -8.75
N GLY A 127 10.91 13.67 -9.73
CA GLY A 127 11.72 14.88 -9.85
C GLY A 127 12.26 15.08 -11.27
N THR A 128 13.34 15.85 -11.41
CA THR A 128 14.08 15.92 -12.68
C THR A 128 14.93 14.66 -12.86
N PRO A 129 15.37 14.33 -14.10
CA PRO A 129 16.28 13.20 -14.32
C PRO A 129 17.52 13.25 -13.41
N ASP A 130 18.12 14.44 -13.21
CA ASP A 130 19.30 14.62 -12.36
C ASP A 130 18.99 14.41 -10.87
N SER A 131 17.88 14.97 -10.36
CA SER A 131 17.52 14.79 -8.95
C SER A 131 17.16 13.34 -8.64
N MET A 132 16.48 12.66 -9.56
CA MET A 132 16.14 11.24 -9.43
C MET A 132 17.38 10.35 -9.54
N ALA A 133 18.33 10.65 -10.43
CA ALA A 133 19.61 9.96 -10.47
C ALA A 133 20.38 10.12 -9.15
N ALA A 134 20.45 11.34 -8.61
CA ALA A 134 21.12 11.58 -7.33
C ALA A 134 20.46 10.85 -6.15
N ALA A 135 19.11 10.80 -6.11
CA ALA A 135 18.38 10.02 -5.11
C ALA A 135 18.62 8.51 -5.29
N THR A 136 18.57 8.02 -6.53
CA THR A 136 18.82 6.61 -6.88
C THR A 136 20.23 6.19 -6.51
N ALA A 137 21.25 7.03 -6.75
CA ALA A 137 22.63 6.74 -6.39
C ALA A 137 22.78 6.41 -4.88
N LYS A 138 22.01 7.08 -4.02
CA LYS A 138 22.00 6.84 -2.57
C LYS A 138 21.27 5.56 -2.18
N ALA A 139 20.42 5.03 -3.05
CA ALA A 139 19.57 3.86 -2.81
C ALA A 139 19.93 2.65 -3.69
N ALA A 140 20.95 2.76 -4.55
CA ALA A 140 21.31 1.75 -5.56
C ALA A 140 21.75 0.40 -4.99
N TYR A 141 22.10 0.35 -3.71
CA TYR A 141 22.39 -0.91 -3.00
C TYR A 141 21.12 -1.73 -2.70
N ARG A 142 19.93 -1.11 -2.82
CA ARG A 142 18.66 -1.77 -2.55
C ARG A 142 18.29 -2.68 -3.73
N PRO A 143 17.82 -3.90 -3.47
CA PRO A 143 17.50 -4.87 -4.52
C PRO A 143 16.26 -4.48 -5.33
N LEU A 144 15.33 -3.70 -4.76
CA LEU A 144 14.08 -3.31 -5.39
C LEU A 144 13.83 -1.82 -5.19
N LEU A 145 13.69 -1.08 -6.29
CA LEU A 145 13.38 0.35 -6.28
C LEU A 145 12.05 0.59 -6.99
N LYS A 146 11.18 1.40 -6.37
CA LYS A 146 9.94 1.88 -6.95
C LYS A 146 10.13 3.31 -7.42
N ILE A 147 9.89 3.59 -8.70
CA ILE A 147 10.22 4.87 -9.32
C ILE A 147 8.94 5.62 -9.66
N LYS A 148 8.73 6.77 -9.03
CA LYS A 148 7.60 7.64 -9.35
C LYS A 148 7.85 8.37 -10.66
N LEU A 149 6.92 8.22 -11.59
CA LEU A 149 6.93 8.85 -12.91
C LEU A 149 5.81 9.87 -13.05
N GLY A 150 5.85 10.63 -14.15
CA GLY A 150 4.89 11.67 -14.48
C GLY A 150 4.29 11.43 -15.86
N SER A 151 4.26 12.47 -16.71
CA SER A 151 3.82 12.37 -18.10
C SER A 151 4.96 12.64 -19.08
N ASP A 152 5.59 13.81 -18.97
CA ASP A 152 6.52 14.32 -19.96
C ASP A 152 7.96 14.06 -19.53
N ASP A 153 8.79 13.52 -20.43
CA ASP A 153 10.22 13.22 -20.21
C ASP A 153 10.53 12.01 -19.31
N ASP A 154 9.56 11.10 -19.12
CA ASP A 154 9.78 9.89 -18.33
C ASP A 154 10.86 8.97 -18.90
N ALA A 155 11.02 8.92 -20.22
CA ALA A 155 12.11 8.16 -20.84
C ALA A 155 13.49 8.62 -20.34
N ALA A 156 13.71 9.93 -20.16
CA ALA A 156 14.97 10.45 -19.64
C ALA A 156 15.12 10.14 -18.14
N ARG A 157 14.04 10.25 -17.35
CA ARG A 157 14.04 9.89 -15.92
C ARG A 157 14.39 8.42 -15.71
N ILE A 158 13.71 7.52 -16.42
CA ILE A 158 13.93 6.08 -16.34
C ILE A 158 15.37 5.74 -16.71
N ALA A 159 15.87 6.30 -17.83
CA ALA A 159 17.25 6.08 -18.24
C ALA A 159 18.26 6.59 -17.20
N ALA A 160 17.99 7.73 -16.55
CA ALA A 160 18.85 8.29 -15.51
C ALA A 160 18.88 7.43 -14.24
N VAL A 161 17.71 6.93 -13.81
CA VAL A 161 17.59 5.99 -12.69
C VAL A 161 18.33 4.69 -12.98
N ARG A 162 18.08 4.04 -14.14
CA ARG A 162 18.73 2.78 -14.49
C ARG A 162 20.25 2.90 -14.52
N ARG A 163 20.81 4.01 -15.03
CA ARG A 163 22.27 4.23 -14.99
C ARG A 163 22.84 4.22 -13.57
N MET A 164 22.07 4.70 -12.59
CA MET A 164 22.53 4.76 -11.21
C MET A 164 22.27 3.49 -10.40
N ALA A 165 21.30 2.68 -10.81
CA ALA A 165 20.97 1.39 -10.20
C ALA A 165 20.92 0.29 -11.27
N PRO A 166 22.07 -0.10 -11.84
CA PRO A 166 22.12 -1.11 -12.90
C PRO A 166 21.65 -2.50 -12.44
N GLU A 167 21.87 -2.83 -11.16
CA GLU A 167 21.59 -4.17 -10.60
C GLU A 167 20.23 -4.27 -9.88
N SER A 168 19.61 -3.14 -9.52
CA SER A 168 18.31 -3.16 -8.83
C SER A 168 17.19 -3.59 -9.78
N GLU A 169 16.24 -4.37 -9.27
CA GLU A 169 14.95 -4.52 -9.93
C GLU A 169 14.19 -3.19 -9.84
N LEU A 170 13.58 -2.78 -10.97
CA LEU A 170 12.87 -1.51 -11.08
C LEU A 170 11.39 -1.77 -11.33
N VAL A 171 10.57 -1.25 -10.42
CA VAL A 171 9.13 -1.06 -10.63
C VAL A 171 8.90 0.43 -10.84
N VAL A 172 8.03 0.81 -11.76
CA VAL A 172 7.66 2.22 -11.97
C VAL A 172 6.19 2.43 -11.67
N ASP A 173 5.84 3.63 -11.23
CA ASP A 173 4.47 4.01 -10.92
C ASP A 173 4.20 5.42 -11.44
N ALA A 174 3.32 5.51 -12.44
CA ALA A 174 2.95 6.78 -13.07
C ALA A 174 1.82 7.50 -12.32
N ASN A 175 1.14 6.83 -11.38
CA ASN A 175 0.00 7.35 -10.66
C ASN A 175 -0.99 8.08 -11.59
N GLU A 176 -1.47 7.37 -12.61
CA GLU A 176 -2.47 7.84 -13.59
C GLU A 176 -2.00 8.94 -14.55
N ALA A 177 -0.70 9.22 -14.65
CA ALA A 177 -0.21 10.38 -15.39
C ALA A 177 0.01 10.16 -16.89
N TRP A 178 0.00 8.92 -17.38
CA TRP A 178 0.12 8.65 -18.81
C TRP A 178 -1.22 8.80 -19.52
N THR A 179 -1.14 8.98 -20.83
CA THR A 179 -2.29 9.08 -21.74
C THR A 179 -2.18 8.00 -22.80
N PRO A 180 -3.28 7.68 -23.50
CA PRO A 180 -3.20 6.76 -24.65
C PRO A 180 -2.13 7.17 -25.67
N ASP A 181 -1.93 8.48 -25.88
CA ASP A 181 -0.98 9.02 -26.86
C ASP A 181 0.49 8.78 -26.49
N ASN A 182 0.84 8.71 -25.21
CA ASN A 182 2.23 8.51 -24.76
C ASN A 182 2.51 7.11 -24.19
N LEU A 183 1.48 6.29 -24.01
CA LEU A 183 1.55 4.97 -23.38
C LEU A 183 2.59 4.04 -24.01
N GLU A 184 2.50 3.79 -25.33
CA GLU A 184 3.41 2.85 -26.00
C GLU A 184 4.87 3.30 -25.94
N ARG A 185 5.11 4.60 -26.11
CA ARG A 185 6.44 5.19 -26.02
C ARG A 185 7.03 5.00 -24.63
N ASN A 186 6.24 5.24 -23.59
CA ASN A 186 6.70 5.11 -22.21
C ASN A 186 6.91 3.64 -21.82
N LEU A 187 6.03 2.72 -22.26
CA LEU A 187 6.24 1.27 -22.11
C LEU A 187 7.53 0.80 -22.77
N ALA A 188 7.83 1.27 -23.99
CA ALA A 188 9.07 0.94 -24.67
C ALA A 188 10.32 1.47 -23.94
N ALA A 189 10.23 2.67 -23.33
CA ALA A 189 11.31 3.22 -22.52
C ALA A 189 11.54 2.39 -21.23
N CYS A 190 10.46 1.96 -20.58
CA CYS A 190 10.52 1.04 -19.45
C CYS A 190 11.16 -0.30 -19.85
N GLU A 191 10.79 -0.87 -21.00
CA GLU A 191 11.33 -2.15 -21.50
C GLU A 191 12.83 -2.04 -21.77
N ALA A 192 13.26 -0.97 -22.45
CA ALA A 192 14.66 -0.69 -22.72
C ALA A 192 15.50 -0.53 -21.43
N ALA A 193 14.88 -0.08 -20.35
CA ALA A 193 15.51 0.05 -19.04
C ALA A 193 15.35 -1.20 -18.15
N GLY A 194 14.76 -2.29 -18.63
CA GLY A 194 14.57 -3.50 -17.85
C GLY A 194 13.67 -3.31 -16.62
N VAL A 195 12.65 -2.45 -16.73
CA VAL A 195 11.59 -2.34 -15.72
C VAL A 195 10.76 -3.62 -15.72
N THR A 196 10.43 -4.15 -14.55
CA THR A 196 9.70 -5.42 -14.41
C THR A 196 8.21 -5.25 -14.19
N LEU A 197 7.76 -4.09 -13.70
CA LEU A 197 6.36 -3.77 -13.46
C LEU A 197 6.07 -2.28 -13.69
N VAL A 198 4.95 -1.97 -14.36
CA VAL A 198 4.42 -0.61 -14.52
C VAL A 198 3.10 -0.50 -13.77
N GLU A 199 3.06 0.30 -12.71
CA GLU A 199 1.88 0.54 -11.87
C GLU A 199 1.08 1.74 -12.36
N GLN A 200 -0.24 1.53 -12.49
CA GLN A 200 -1.28 2.46 -12.89
C GLN A 200 -0.81 3.53 -13.90
N PRO A 201 -0.49 3.14 -15.15
CA PRO A 201 -0.09 4.09 -16.18
C PRO A 201 -1.19 5.10 -16.50
N LEU A 202 -2.43 4.63 -16.69
CA LEU A 202 -3.57 5.44 -17.14
C LEU A 202 -4.56 5.75 -16.01
N PRO A 203 -5.35 6.83 -16.13
CA PRO A 203 -6.41 7.14 -15.17
C PRO A 203 -7.44 6.03 -15.02
N ALA A 204 -7.81 5.75 -13.77
CA ALA A 204 -8.86 4.79 -13.46
C ALA A 204 -10.17 5.19 -14.14
N GLY A 205 -10.80 4.24 -14.84
CA GLY A 205 -11.99 4.48 -15.67
C GLY A 205 -11.71 5.03 -17.07
N ASN A 206 -10.46 5.40 -17.38
CA ASN A 206 -10.01 5.78 -18.71
C ASN A 206 -8.74 5.00 -19.11
N ASP A 207 -8.78 3.69 -18.88
CA ASP A 207 -7.66 2.76 -19.00
C ASP A 207 -7.90 1.65 -20.04
N SER A 208 -8.87 1.82 -20.94
CA SER A 208 -9.21 0.83 -21.99
C SER A 208 -8.07 0.56 -22.98
N ALA A 209 -7.26 1.58 -23.27
CA ALA A 209 -6.11 1.47 -24.18
C ALA A 209 -5.12 0.37 -23.76
N LEU A 210 -5.06 -0.01 -22.48
CA LEU A 210 -4.24 -1.13 -22.00
C LEU A 210 -4.62 -2.49 -22.63
N SER A 211 -5.84 -2.64 -23.11
CA SER A 211 -6.28 -3.86 -23.83
C SER A 211 -5.99 -3.82 -25.32
N GLU A 212 -5.60 -2.66 -25.85
CA GLU A 212 -5.44 -2.41 -27.29
C GLU A 212 -3.96 -2.35 -27.71
N VAL A 213 -3.07 -2.02 -26.77
CA VAL A 213 -1.63 -1.91 -27.02
C VAL A 213 -0.88 -3.18 -26.65
N ARG A 214 0.30 -3.37 -27.27
CA ARG A 214 1.25 -4.39 -26.80
C ARG A 214 1.83 -3.96 -25.46
N ARG A 215 1.74 -4.83 -24.45
CA ARG A 215 2.31 -4.64 -23.11
C ARG A 215 3.53 -5.56 -22.94
N PRO A 216 4.75 -5.12 -23.29
CA PRO A 216 5.96 -5.95 -23.15
C PRO A 216 6.37 -6.16 -21.68
N ILE A 217 5.86 -5.32 -20.77
CA ILE A 217 6.08 -5.37 -19.33
C ILE A 217 4.72 -5.56 -18.66
N ALA A 218 4.70 -6.28 -17.54
CA ALA A 218 3.50 -6.46 -16.73
C ALA A 218 2.96 -5.10 -16.26
N VAL A 219 1.64 -4.93 -16.36
CA VAL A 219 0.94 -3.72 -15.90
C VAL A 219 0.13 -4.04 -14.64
N CYS A 220 0.30 -3.23 -13.61
CA CYS A 220 -0.31 -3.37 -12.29
C CYS A 220 -1.42 -2.33 -12.08
N ALA A 221 -2.61 -2.76 -11.64
CA ALA A 221 -3.66 -1.83 -11.20
C ALA A 221 -3.40 -1.37 -9.76
N ASP A 222 -3.44 -0.07 -9.51
CA ASP A 222 -3.51 0.52 -8.17
C ASP A 222 -4.82 1.29 -8.00
N GLU A 223 -4.94 2.51 -8.54
CA GLU A 223 -6.16 3.33 -8.47
C GLU A 223 -7.39 2.66 -9.13
N SER A 224 -7.19 1.71 -10.05
CA SER A 224 -8.28 0.94 -10.68
C SER A 224 -8.80 -0.25 -9.84
N VAL A 225 -8.20 -0.56 -8.67
CA VAL A 225 -8.58 -1.72 -7.85
C VAL A 225 -8.67 -1.37 -6.36
N HIS A 226 -9.85 -1.57 -5.77
CA HIS A 226 -10.11 -1.22 -4.38
C HIS A 226 -10.55 -2.40 -3.51
N GLY A 227 -11.51 -3.20 -3.99
CA GLY A 227 -12.09 -4.35 -3.29
C GLY A 227 -12.25 -5.57 -4.21
N LEU A 228 -12.80 -6.67 -3.69
CA LEU A 228 -13.13 -7.86 -4.48
C LEU A 228 -14.02 -7.56 -5.68
N ASP A 229 -14.95 -6.61 -5.51
CA ASP A 229 -15.89 -6.15 -6.52
C ASP A 229 -15.21 -5.47 -7.73
N SER A 230 -13.98 -4.99 -7.55
CA SER A 230 -13.21 -4.30 -8.58
C SER A 230 -12.53 -5.28 -9.54
N LEU A 231 -12.24 -6.51 -9.10
CA LEU A 231 -11.43 -7.48 -9.84
C LEU A 231 -11.99 -7.84 -11.23
N PRO A 232 -13.31 -8.09 -11.42
CA PRO A 232 -13.84 -8.49 -12.72
C PRO A 232 -13.54 -7.50 -13.85
N ALA A 233 -13.49 -6.20 -13.55
CA ALA A 233 -13.24 -5.14 -14.52
C ALA A 233 -11.78 -5.08 -15.00
N LEU A 234 -10.84 -5.75 -14.33
CA LEU A 234 -9.42 -5.69 -14.66
C LEU A 234 -9.01 -6.63 -15.80
N ARG A 235 -9.86 -7.62 -16.13
CA ARG A 235 -9.56 -8.64 -17.14
C ARG A 235 -9.20 -8.02 -18.48
N GLY A 236 -8.09 -8.49 -19.06
CA GLY A 236 -7.59 -8.03 -20.35
C GLY A 236 -6.85 -6.69 -20.34
N ARG A 237 -6.75 -6.02 -19.19
CA ARG A 237 -6.05 -4.72 -19.05
C ARG A 237 -4.86 -4.75 -18.10
N TYR A 238 -4.89 -5.65 -17.12
CA TYR A 238 -3.88 -5.75 -16.07
C TYR A 238 -3.38 -7.17 -15.90
N ASP A 239 -2.11 -7.29 -15.53
CA ASP A 239 -1.41 -8.56 -15.25
C ASP A 239 -1.12 -8.72 -13.74
N ALA A 240 -1.17 -7.61 -12.99
CA ALA A 240 -0.97 -7.57 -11.56
C ALA A 240 -1.95 -6.60 -10.87
N ILE A 241 -2.08 -6.73 -9.55
CA ILE A 241 -2.82 -5.77 -8.70
C ILE A 241 -1.99 -5.33 -7.50
N ASN A 242 -2.10 -4.05 -7.14
CA ASN A 242 -1.56 -3.50 -5.91
C ASN A 242 -2.66 -3.48 -4.84
N ILE A 243 -2.61 -4.43 -3.91
CA ILE A 243 -3.53 -4.49 -2.77
C ILE A 243 -2.99 -3.59 -1.67
N LYS A 244 -3.79 -2.58 -1.29
CA LYS A 244 -3.51 -1.68 -0.16
C LYS A 244 -4.65 -1.82 0.85
N LEU A 245 -4.32 -1.97 2.12
CA LEU A 245 -5.30 -2.13 3.20
C LEU A 245 -6.28 -0.94 3.27
N ASP A 246 -5.80 0.28 3.03
CA ASP A 246 -6.64 1.49 3.02
C ASP A 246 -7.69 1.46 1.90
N LYS A 247 -7.40 0.84 0.75
CA LYS A 247 -8.36 0.69 -0.35
C LYS A 247 -9.32 -0.47 -0.09
N ALA A 248 -8.79 -1.61 0.34
CA ALA A 248 -9.57 -2.80 0.68
C ALA A 248 -10.44 -2.60 1.92
N GLY A 249 -10.14 -1.60 2.75
CA GLY A 249 -10.79 -1.40 4.03
C GLY A 249 -10.50 -2.51 5.03
N GLY A 250 -9.25 -2.97 5.10
CA GLY A 250 -8.78 -3.91 6.13
C GLY A 250 -8.14 -5.18 5.60
N LEU A 251 -7.51 -5.92 6.52
CA LEU A 251 -6.80 -7.17 6.22
C LEU A 251 -7.78 -8.28 5.84
N THR A 252 -8.99 -8.28 6.42
CA THR A 252 -10.03 -9.27 6.10
C THR A 252 -10.38 -9.28 4.62
N GLU A 253 -10.73 -8.13 4.04
CA GLU A 253 -11.00 -7.99 2.61
C GLU A 253 -9.73 -8.23 1.78
N ALA A 254 -8.59 -7.68 2.20
CA ALA A 254 -7.35 -7.77 1.44
C ALA A 254 -6.86 -9.22 1.24
N LEU A 255 -7.00 -10.08 2.26
CA LEU A 255 -6.69 -11.51 2.13
C LEU A 255 -7.63 -12.21 1.14
N ALA A 256 -8.93 -11.88 1.17
CA ALA A 256 -9.88 -12.44 0.22
C ALA A 256 -9.60 -11.95 -1.22
N MET A 257 -9.24 -10.67 -1.38
CA MET A 257 -8.78 -10.12 -2.67
C MET A 257 -7.56 -10.85 -3.21
N ALA A 258 -6.56 -11.13 -2.36
CA ALA A 258 -5.36 -11.86 -2.78
C ALA A 258 -5.69 -13.27 -3.30
N ASP A 259 -6.49 -14.04 -2.54
CA ASP A 259 -6.89 -15.39 -2.95
C ASP A 259 -7.64 -15.35 -4.31
N ALA A 260 -8.55 -14.38 -4.49
CA ALA A 260 -9.33 -14.22 -5.72
C ALA A 260 -8.48 -13.77 -6.92
N ALA A 261 -7.53 -12.85 -6.70
CA ALA A 261 -6.64 -12.36 -7.75
C ALA A 261 -5.69 -13.46 -8.25
N GLN A 262 -5.13 -14.26 -7.34
CA GLN A 262 -4.33 -15.44 -7.71
C GLN A 262 -5.14 -16.45 -8.50
N ALA A 263 -6.39 -16.70 -8.12
CA ALA A 263 -7.29 -17.58 -8.88
C ALA A 263 -7.60 -17.04 -10.29
N MET A 264 -7.47 -15.72 -10.51
CA MET A 264 -7.57 -15.08 -11.83
C MET A 264 -6.25 -15.08 -12.61
N GLY A 265 -5.17 -15.60 -12.03
CA GLY A 265 -3.83 -15.58 -12.65
C GLY A 265 -3.13 -14.22 -12.59
N LEU A 266 -3.59 -13.30 -11.74
CA LEU A 266 -2.97 -12.00 -11.54
C LEU A 266 -1.81 -12.11 -10.54
N GLU A 267 -0.72 -11.42 -10.82
CA GLU A 267 0.34 -11.24 -9.84
C GLU A 267 -0.09 -10.26 -8.74
N ILE A 268 0.46 -10.43 -7.54
CA ILE A 268 0.15 -9.58 -6.40
C ILE A 268 1.34 -8.67 -6.10
N MET A 269 1.04 -7.38 -6.00
CA MET A 269 1.81 -6.39 -5.28
C MET A 269 1.08 -6.04 -3.99
N VAL A 270 1.80 -5.94 -2.87
CA VAL A 270 1.26 -5.43 -1.61
C VAL A 270 1.89 -4.08 -1.33
N GLY A 271 1.09 -3.03 -1.48
CA GLY A 271 1.53 -1.66 -1.31
C GLY A 271 0.96 -1.01 -0.06
N CYS A 272 1.42 0.21 0.19
CA CYS A 272 0.92 1.05 1.26
C CYS A 272 0.67 2.49 0.83
N MET A 273 0.04 3.24 1.72
CA MET A 273 0.17 4.70 1.75
C MET A 273 1.42 5.08 2.55
N VAL A 274 1.90 6.32 2.43
CA VAL A 274 2.97 6.81 3.32
C VAL A 274 2.40 6.93 4.73
N ALA A 275 2.80 6.01 5.60
CA ALA A 275 2.25 5.82 6.94
C ALA A 275 3.30 5.15 7.86
N THR A 276 2.94 4.91 9.12
CA THR A 276 3.87 4.34 10.11
C THR A 276 3.92 2.83 10.04
N SER A 277 4.81 2.23 10.85
CA SER A 277 4.88 0.77 11.01
C SER A 277 3.57 0.13 11.48
N LEU A 278 2.68 0.86 12.16
CA LEU A 278 1.39 0.31 12.58
C LEU A 278 0.49 -0.01 11.38
N SER A 279 0.53 0.81 10.31
CA SER A 279 -0.17 0.51 9.05
C SER A 279 0.46 -0.65 8.28
N MET A 280 1.79 -0.77 8.33
CA MET A 280 2.52 -1.83 7.61
C MET A 280 2.38 -3.21 8.27
N ALA A 281 2.24 -3.24 9.60
CA ALA A 281 2.21 -4.48 10.38
C ALA A 281 1.19 -5.52 9.91
N PRO A 282 -0.12 -5.20 9.74
CA PRO A 282 -1.08 -6.14 9.16
C PRO A 282 -0.74 -6.53 7.72
N ALA A 283 -0.17 -5.63 6.93
CA ALA A 283 0.18 -5.88 5.53
C ALA A 283 1.29 -6.94 5.38
N MET A 284 2.13 -7.16 6.40
CA MET A 284 3.15 -8.22 6.39
C MET A 284 2.57 -9.64 6.27
N LEU A 285 1.33 -9.86 6.73
CA LEU A 285 0.63 -11.14 6.54
C LEU A 285 0.23 -11.33 5.08
N LEU A 286 -0.20 -10.26 4.43
CA LEU A 286 -0.58 -10.25 3.02
C LEU A 286 0.65 -10.37 2.10
N ALA A 287 1.77 -9.73 2.47
CA ALA A 287 3.02 -9.72 1.72
C ALA A 287 3.56 -11.13 1.40
N GLN A 288 3.18 -12.14 2.18
CA GLN A 288 3.59 -13.54 1.94
C GLN A 288 3.01 -14.14 0.65
N GLN A 289 2.00 -13.50 0.05
CA GLN A 289 1.36 -13.90 -1.20
C GLN A 289 1.83 -13.05 -2.40
N ALA A 290 2.70 -12.06 -2.15
CA ALA A 290 3.06 -11.04 -3.12
C ALA A 290 4.36 -11.39 -3.87
N ARG A 291 4.39 -11.05 -5.16
CA ARG A 291 5.63 -10.98 -5.94
C ARG A 291 6.39 -9.69 -5.60
N PHE A 292 5.67 -8.60 -5.39
CA PHE A 292 6.23 -7.29 -5.08
C PHE A 292 5.68 -6.78 -3.75
N VAL A 293 6.56 -6.26 -2.89
CA VAL A 293 6.17 -5.67 -1.60
C VAL A 293 6.64 -4.22 -1.58
N ASP A 294 5.74 -3.30 -1.28
CA ASP A 294 5.93 -1.85 -1.24
C ASP A 294 5.37 -1.34 0.10
N LEU A 295 6.09 -1.67 1.17
CA LEU A 295 5.79 -1.35 2.57
C LEU A 295 6.86 -0.40 3.13
N ASP A 296 7.22 0.61 2.34
CA ASP A 296 8.34 1.51 2.62
C ASP A 296 7.93 2.78 3.37
N GLY A 297 6.65 2.94 3.69
CA GLY A 297 6.10 4.11 4.40
C GLY A 297 7.01 4.57 5.56
N PRO A 298 7.38 3.69 6.51
CA PRO A 298 8.28 4.03 7.61
C PRO A 298 9.68 4.51 7.19
N LEU A 299 10.23 3.97 6.10
CA LEU A 299 11.54 4.36 5.56
C LEU A 299 11.52 5.77 4.95
N LEU A 300 10.32 6.27 4.61
CA LEU A 300 10.11 7.60 4.05
C LEU A 300 9.82 8.65 5.14
N LEU A 301 9.51 8.23 6.36
CA LEU A 301 9.27 9.15 7.49
C LEU A 301 10.59 9.64 8.09
N ALA A 302 10.59 10.86 8.62
CA ALA A 302 11.74 11.39 9.38
C ALA A 302 11.89 10.70 10.75
N LYS A 303 10.80 10.10 11.26
CA LYS A 303 10.76 9.21 12.41
C LYS A 303 9.54 8.29 12.30
N ASP A 304 9.69 7.07 12.80
CA ASP A 304 8.60 6.09 12.90
C ASP A 304 8.20 5.87 14.37
N ARG A 305 7.20 5.02 14.62
CA ARG A 305 6.75 4.65 15.97
C ARG A 305 7.85 3.92 16.75
N ASP A 306 7.93 4.24 18.04
CA ASP A 306 8.70 3.41 18.98
C ASP A 306 8.16 1.98 18.99
N GLY A 307 9.05 0.99 18.91
CA GLY A 307 8.64 -0.41 18.75
C GLY A 307 7.96 -0.71 17.40
N GLY A 308 8.23 0.10 16.37
CA GLY A 308 7.80 -0.15 14.99
C GLY A 308 8.40 -1.42 14.39
N LEU A 309 8.06 -1.70 13.13
CA LEU A 309 8.65 -2.80 12.38
C LEU A 309 10.15 -2.59 12.26
N ARG A 310 10.89 -3.70 12.30
CA ARG A 310 12.32 -3.68 12.05
C ARG A 310 12.57 -3.67 10.55
N TYR A 311 13.42 -2.76 10.10
CA TYR A 311 13.94 -2.69 8.74
C TYR A 311 15.46 -2.83 8.78
N ASP A 312 15.98 -3.83 8.07
CA ASP A 312 17.40 -3.92 7.73
C ASP A 312 17.53 -3.57 6.25
N ASP A 313 17.78 -2.29 5.96
CA ASP A 313 17.73 -1.72 4.62
C ASP A 313 16.38 -1.95 3.92
N SER A 314 16.30 -2.88 2.98
CA SER A 314 15.08 -3.26 2.25
C SER A 314 14.43 -4.53 2.82
N THR A 315 15.00 -5.15 3.85
CA THR A 315 14.39 -6.31 4.50
C THR A 315 13.48 -5.83 5.61
N VAL A 316 12.17 -6.06 5.48
CA VAL A 316 11.18 -5.79 6.52
C VAL A 316 10.83 -7.07 7.26
N TYR A 317 10.81 -7.02 8.59
CA TYR A 317 10.51 -8.16 9.45
C TYR A 317 9.07 -8.11 9.98
N PRO A 318 8.44 -9.26 10.28
CA PRO A 318 7.11 -9.31 10.86
C PRO A 318 6.98 -8.53 12.19
N PRO A 319 5.77 -8.06 12.54
CA PRO A 319 5.54 -7.32 13.78
C PRO A 319 5.68 -8.17 15.04
N ASP A 320 6.30 -7.61 16.07
CA ASP A 320 6.18 -8.12 17.43
C ASP A 320 4.74 -8.00 17.93
N ALA A 321 4.35 -8.87 18.87
CA ALA A 321 2.98 -8.92 19.40
C ALA A 321 2.59 -7.64 20.14
N GLU A 322 3.57 -6.88 20.63
CA GLU A 322 3.33 -5.58 21.24
C GLU A 322 2.84 -4.59 20.18
N LEU A 323 3.52 -4.49 19.03
CA LEU A 323 3.14 -3.61 17.93
C LEU A 323 1.75 -3.98 17.41
N TRP A 324 1.59 -5.21 16.93
CA TRP A 324 0.33 -5.67 16.34
C TRP A 324 0.26 -7.19 16.22
N GLY A 325 -0.90 -7.72 16.59
CA GLY A 325 -1.36 -9.10 16.36
C GLY A 325 -0.55 -10.17 17.03
#